data_AF-A0A401TFL3-F1
#
_entry.id   AF-A0A401TFL3-F1
#
_cell.length_a   1.000
_cell.length_b   1.000
_cell.length_c   1.000
_cell.angle_alpha   90.00
_cell.angle_beta   90.00
_cell.angle_gamma   90.00
#
_symmetry.space_group_name_H-M   'P 1'
#
loop_
_entity.id
_entity.type
_entity.pdbx_description
1 polymer ?
#
loop_
_entity_poly.entity_id
_entity_poly.type
_entity_poly.pdbx_seq_one_letter_code
_entity_poly.pdbx_strand_id
1 'polypeptide(L)'
;MGLRSYDAQGTMSMQCLVVALPQLDRCKVMASKKKPLWLEFSCESPDGTPCQPIGIIFKHGDDLRQDMLIIQTLVIMDSIWQQNALDLNLMPYGCIATGYNI
;
A
#
# COMPACT_ATOMS: atom_id res chain seq x y z
N MET A 1 11.89 4.36 2.98
CA MET A 1 10.96 3.29 3.40
C MET A 1 10.04 3.86 4.46
N GLY A 2 8.84 4.26 4.06
CA GLY A 2 7.75 4.62 4.97
C GLY A 2 6.50 4.04 4.33
N LEU A 3 6.15 2.82 4.72
CA LEU A 3 4.95 2.15 4.21
C LEU A 3 3.76 2.80 4.93
N ARG A 4 2.93 3.51 4.19
CA ARG A 4 1.68 4.06 4.69
C ARG A 4 0.67 2.92 4.73
N SER A 5 0.36 2.41 5.93
CA SER A 5 -0.80 1.55 6.15
C SER A 5 -2.02 2.43 6.41
N TYR A 6 -3.13 2.13 5.74
CA TYR A 6 -4.44 2.72 6.00
C TYR A 6 -5.23 1.76 6.89
N ASP A 7 -5.89 2.27 7.93
CA ASP A 7 -6.88 1.49 8.67
C ASP A 7 -8.18 1.38 7.85
N ALA A 8 -9.10 0.52 8.31
CA ALA A 8 -10.42 0.32 7.69
C ALA A 8 -11.33 1.57 7.73
N GLN A 9 -10.84 2.69 8.29
CA GLN A 9 -11.56 3.95 8.49
C GLN A 9 -10.86 5.11 7.74
N GLY A 10 -9.86 4.83 6.90
CA GLY A 10 -9.16 5.82 6.09
C GLY A 10 -8.37 6.85 6.90
N THR A 11 -8.18 6.65 8.21
CA THR A 11 -7.52 7.62 9.09
C THR A 11 -6.00 7.37 9.08
N MET A 12 -5.22 8.44 9.02
CA MET A 12 -3.75 8.37 9.03
C MET A 12 -3.24 7.97 10.41
N SER A 13 -3.13 6.66 10.69
CA SER A 13 -2.43 6.20 11.89
C SER A 13 -0.91 6.14 11.65
N MET A 14 -0.21 7.13 12.19
CA MET A 14 1.26 7.22 12.21
C MET A 14 1.85 6.35 13.33
N GLN A 15 1.37 5.10 13.48
CA GLN A 15 1.65 4.33 14.70
C GLN A 15 1.88 2.83 14.55
N CYS A 16 2.17 2.36 13.34
CA CYS A 16 2.72 1.00 13.18
C CYS A 16 4.24 1.07 12.99
N LEU A 17 4.98 1.30 14.07
CA LEU A 17 6.38 0.87 14.16
C LEU A 17 6.38 -0.65 14.38
N VAL A 18 6.03 -1.39 13.33
CA VAL A 18 5.89 -2.84 13.42
C VAL A 18 7.18 -3.48 12.96
N VAL A 19 7.68 -4.40 13.79
CA VAL A 19 8.65 -5.40 13.35
C VAL A 19 7.95 -6.26 12.29
N ALA A 20 8.10 -5.86 11.03
CA ALA A 20 7.52 -6.55 9.90
C ALA A 20 8.49 -7.64 9.45
N LEU A 21 8.18 -8.91 9.75
CA LEU A 21 8.99 -10.03 9.29
C LEU A 21 8.46 -10.57 7.96
N PRO A 22 9.32 -10.82 6.96
CA PRO A 22 8.87 -11.37 5.69
C PRO A 22 8.40 -12.82 5.85
N GLN A 23 7.20 -13.12 5.38
CA GLN A 23 6.62 -14.46 5.31
C GLN A 23 7.05 -15.12 3.99
N LEU A 24 8.27 -15.70 3.97
CA LEU A 24 8.90 -16.22 2.74
C LEU A 24 8.03 -17.24 1.98
N ASP A 25 7.29 -18.09 2.69
CA ASP A 25 6.41 -19.10 2.08
C ASP A 25 5.24 -18.50 1.28
N ARG A 26 4.91 -17.23 1.57
CA ARG A 26 3.81 -16.50 0.93
C ARG A 26 4.29 -15.52 -0.14
N CYS A 27 5.60 -15.25 -0.19
CA CYS A 27 6.23 -14.45 -1.23
C CYS A 27 6.24 -15.20 -2.58
N LYS A 28 5.94 -14.52 -3.67
CA LYS A 28 5.89 -15.15 -5.01
C LYS A 28 6.19 -14.19 -6.15
N VAL A 29 6.67 -14.75 -7.27
CA VAL A 29 6.79 -14.02 -8.54
C VAL A 29 5.44 -14.06 -9.26
N MET A 30 4.91 -12.89 -9.65
CA MET A 30 3.64 -12.80 -10.35
C MET A 30 3.81 -13.04 -11.86
N ALA A 31 2.77 -13.54 -12.52
CA ALA A 31 2.86 -14.01 -13.91
C ALA A 31 3.00 -12.89 -14.99
N SER A 32 2.90 -11.61 -14.63
CA SER A 32 2.94 -10.46 -15.56
C SER A 32 4.26 -10.33 -16.34
N LYS A 33 4.26 -9.53 -17.42
CA LYS A 33 5.40 -9.30 -18.33
C LYS A 33 6.69 -8.89 -17.61
N LYS A 34 6.57 -8.02 -16.61
CA LYS A 34 7.70 -7.51 -15.81
C LYS A 34 8.04 -8.37 -14.58
N LYS A 35 7.32 -9.49 -14.39
CA LYS A 35 7.49 -10.46 -13.31
C LYS A 35 7.65 -9.79 -11.93
N PRO A 36 6.66 -8.98 -11.49
CA PRO A 36 6.77 -8.29 -10.21
C PRO A 36 6.75 -9.28 -9.04
N LEU A 37 7.38 -8.90 -7.93
CA LEU A 37 7.47 -9.71 -6.71
C LEU A 37 6.35 -9.33 -5.76
N TRP A 38 5.56 -10.32 -5.33
CA TRP A 38 4.67 -10.22 -4.19
C TRP A 38 5.47 -10.56 -2.93
N LEU A 39 5.58 -9.59 -2.02
CA LEU A 39 6.22 -9.72 -0.73
C LEU A 39 5.16 -9.57 0.36
N GLU A 40 5.09 -10.51 1.29
CA GLU A 40 4.13 -10.46 2.38
C GLU A 40 4.84 -10.41 3.73
N PHE A 41 4.38 -9.53 4.61
CA PHE A 41 4.98 -9.28 5.90
C PHE A 41 3.96 -9.55 7.02
N SER A 42 4.37 -10.31 8.03
CA SER A 42 3.60 -10.41 9.27
C SER A 42 3.79 -9.14 10.08
N CYS A 43 2.75 -8.74 10.78
CA CYS A 43 2.70 -7.45 11.44
C CYS A 43 2.21 -7.69 12.88
N GLU A 44 2.99 -7.26 13.87
CA GLU A 44 2.65 -7.29 15.29
C GLU A 44 2.31 -5.88 15.75
N SER A 45 1.15 -5.72 16.36
CA SER A 45 0.74 -4.46 16.96
C SER A 45 1.53 -4.14 18.23
N PRO A 46 1.62 -2.87 18.68
CA PRO A 46 2.36 -2.49 19.89
C PRO A 46 1.89 -3.22 21.16
N ASP A 47 0.64 -3.68 21.17
CA ASP A 47 0.00 -4.49 22.20
C ASP A 47 0.32 -6.00 22.10
N GLY A 48 1.16 -6.41 21.14
CA GLY A 48 1.55 -7.80 20.92
C GLY A 48 0.49 -8.64 20.21
N THR A 49 -0.60 -8.02 19.77
CA THR A 49 -1.69 -8.70 19.06
C THR A 49 -1.31 -8.85 17.58
N PRO A 50 -1.51 -10.02 16.95
CA PRO A 50 -1.26 -10.17 15.52
C PRO A 50 -2.20 -9.24 14.75
N CYS A 51 -1.64 -8.38 13.89
CA CYS A 51 -2.43 -7.54 13.00
C CYS A 51 -2.39 -8.08 11.56
N GLN A 52 -3.23 -7.52 10.69
CA GLN A 52 -3.39 -8.03 9.33
C GLN A 52 -2.05 -7.99 8.57
N PRO A 53 -1.70 -9.04 7.81
CA PRO A 53 -0.46 -9.08 7.08
C PRO A 53 -0.42 -8.00 5.99
N ILE A 54 0.76 -7.45 5.75
CA ILE A 54 0.98 -6.38 4.78
C ILE A 54 1.55 -6.98 3.50
N GLY A 55 0.83 -6.82 2.38
CA GLY A 55 1.29 -7.18 1.05
C GLY A 55 1.93 -6.01 0.31
N ILE A 56 3.09 -6.23 -0.32
CA ILE A 56 3.79 -5.26 -1.15
C ILE A 56 4.06 -5.89 -2.51
N ILE A 57 3.76 -5.15 -3.58
CA ILE A 57 4.17 -5.52 -4.94
C ILE A 57 5.40 -4.70 -5.30
N PHE A 58 6.54 -5.37 -5.44
CA PHE A 58 7.76 -4.76 -5.96
C PHE A 58 7.79 -4.92 -7.48
N LYS A 59 7.84 -3.80 -8.20
CA LYS A 59 7.92 -3.78 -9.67
C LYS A 59 9.24 -3.15 -10.09
N HIS A 60 10.00 -3.89 -10.89
CA HIS A 60 11.21 -3.37 -11.53
C HIS A 60 10.96 -3.21 -13.04
N GLY A 61 11.39 -2.08 -13.59
CA GLY A 61 11.28 -1.79 -15.02
C GLY A 61 9.93 -1.19 -15.45
N ASP A 62 9.09 -0.79 -14.49
CA ASP A 62 7.89 0.02 -14.70
C ASP A 62 8.13 1.43 -14.12
N ASP A 63 7.64 2.46 -14.82
CA ASP A 63 7.67 3.83 -14.32
C ASP A 63 6.38 4.13 -13.56
N LEU A 64 6.45 4.01 -12.23
CA LEU A 64 5.29 4.18 -11.35
C LEU A 64 4.93 5.64 -11.07
N ARG A 65 5.65 6.62 -11.63
CA ARG A 65 5.39 8.04 -11.36
C ARG A 65 4.00 8.47 -11.82
N GLN A 66 3.52 7.91 -12.94
CA GLN A 66 2.18 8.18 -13.44
C GLN A 66 1.10 7.58 -12.53
N ASP A 67 1.26 6.32 -12.14
CA ASP A 67 0.33 5.64 -11.23
C ASP A 67 0.22 6.37 -9.88
N MET A 68 1.36 6.82 -9.34
CA MET A 68 1.41 7.58 -8.09
C MET A 68 0.61 8.89 -8.19
N LEU A 69 0.75 9.63 -9.29
CA LEU A 69 -0.01 10.87 -9.51
C LEU A 69 -1.53 10.59 -9.62
N ILE A 70 -1.91 9.52 -10.31
CA ILE A 70 -3.31 9.14 -10.45
C ILE A 70 -3.91 8.77 -9.09
N ILE A 71 -3.21 7.96 -8.29
CA ILE A 71 -3.67 7.58 -6.94
C ILE A 71 -3.82 8.82 -6.05
N GLN A 72 -2.87 9.75 -6.08
CA GLN A 72 -2.97 11.01 -5.33
C GLN A 72 -4.18 11.83 -5.77
N THR A 73 -4.46 11.87 -7.07
CA THR A 73 -5.64 12.56 -7.61
C THR A 73 -6.94 11.90 -7.11
N LEU A 74 -7.01 10.57 -7.08
CA LEU A 74 -8.16 9.83 -6.55
C LEU A 74 -8.39 10.12 -5.07
N VAL A 75 -7.32 10.21 -4.26
CA VAL A 75 -7.43 10.58 -2.84
C VAL A 75 -8.01 12.00 -2.67
N ILE A 76 -7.60 12.95 -3.52
CA ILE A 76 -8.15 14.31 -3.51
C ILE A 76 -9.63 14.30 -3.92
N MET A 77 -9.98 13.55 -4.97
CA MET A 77 -11.36 13.42 -5.43
C MET A 77 -12.27 12.82 -4.36
N ASP A 78 -11.81 11.75 -3.70
CA ASP A 78 -12.52 11.10 -2.59
C ASP A 78 -12.83 12.10 -1.47
N SER A 79 -11.84 12.92 -1.08
CA SER A 79 -12.04 13.97 -0.08
C SER A 79 -13.10 15.00 -0.51
N ILE A 80 -13.11 15.42 -1.77
CA ILE A 80 -14.11 16.35 -2.29
C ILE A 80 -15.51 15.71 -2.28
N TRP A 81 -15.64 14.44 -2.69
CA TRP A 81 -16.93 13.75 -2.71
C TRP A 81 -17.49 13.55 -1.31
N GLN A 82 -16.66 13.14 -0.35
CA GLN A 82 -17.05 13.02 1.05
C GLN A 82 -17.54 14.36 1.63
N GLN A 83 -16.89 15.48 1.29
CA GLN A 83 -17.35 16.82 1.68
C GLN A 83 -18.73 17.19 1.11
N ASN A 84 -19.11 16.58 -0.01
CA ASN A 84 -20.42 16.75 -0.64
C ASN A 84 -21.40 15.61 -0.28
N ALA A 85 -21.13 14.86 0.80
CA ALA A 85 -21.93 13.73 1.27
C ALA A 85 -22.11 12.62 0.22
N LEU A 86 -21.15 12.48 -0.70
CA LEU A 86 -21.09 11.40 -1.68
C LEU A 86 -19.98 10.43 -1.29
N ASP A 87 -20.37 9.28 -0.77
CA ASP A 87 -19.44 8.19 -0.48
C ASP A 87 -19.47 7.15 -1.61
N LEU A 88 -18.36 7.04 -2.33
CA LEU A 88 -18.19 6.07 -3.43
C LEU A 88 -17.43 4.81 -2.97
N ASN A 89 -17.12 4.67 -1.69
CA ASN A 89 -16.34 3.57 -1.13
C ASN A 89 -15.00 3.35 -1.86
N LEU A 90 -14.28 4.43 -2.17
CA LEU A 90 -12.96 4.32 -2.80
C LEU A 90 -11.93 3.72 -1.84
N MET A 91 -11.13 2.79 -2.35
CA MET A 91 -10.01 2.18 -1.63
C MET A 91 -8.69 2.42 -2.38
N PRO A 92 -8.16 3.66 -2.40
CA PRO A 92 -6.89 3.94 -3.06
C PRO A 92 -5.74 3.24 -2.32
N TYR A 93 -4.99 2.40 -3.03
CA TYR A 93 -3.83 1.71 -2.47
C TYR A 93 -2.56 2.57 -2.58
N GLY A 94 -1.57 2.31 -1.72
CA GLY A 94 -0.29 3.02 -1.76
C GLY A 94 0.55 2.65 -2.99
N CYS A 95 1.09 3.67 -3.66
CA CYS A 95 2.08 3.52 -4.73
C CYS A 95 3.21 4.53 -4.52
N ILE A 96 4.46 4.06 -4.59
CA ILE A 96 5.65 4.88 -4.37
C ILE A 96 6.68 4.50 -5.42
N ALA A 97 7.10 5.48 -6.22
CA ALA A 97 8.31 5.34 -7.04
C ALA A 97 9.53 5.48 -6.13
N THR A 98 10.39 4.46 -6.11
CA THR A 98 11.56 4.39 -5.23
C THR A 98 12.86 4.74 -5.94
N GLY A 99 12.87 4.73 -7.27
CA GLY A 99 14.01 5.11 -8.09
C GLY A 99 13.69 5.19 -9.58
N TYR A 100 14.73 5.19 -10.41
CA TYR A 100 14.54 5.17 -11.86
C TYR A 100 14.03 3.79 -12.31
N ASN A 101 12.75 3.73 -12.71
CA ASN A 101 12.03 2.49 -13.06
C ASN A 101 12.00 1.45 -11.92
N ILE A 102 11.83 1.92 -10.68
CA ILE A 102 11.74 1.10 -9.44
C ILE A 102 10.82 1.77 -8.43
#